data_AF-A0A519RMF2-F1
#
_entry.id   AF-A0A519RMF2-F1
#
_cell.length_a   1.000
_cell.length_b   1.000
_cell.length_c   1.000
_cell.angle_alpha   90.00
_cell.angle_beta   90.00
_cell.angle_gamma   90.00
#
_symmetry.space_group_name_H-M   'P 1'
#
loop_
_entity.id
_entity.type
_entity.pdbx_description
1 polymer ?
#
loop_
_entity_poly.entity_id
_entity_poly.type
_entity_poly.pdbx_seq_one_letter_code
_entity_poly.pdbx_strand_id
1 'polypeptide(L)' 'MKKIQDILKKENYKKIKFKVTKTQHLLIKAAINGVKGNFILDTGASNSCVGFESIELFTLTAKNSKTKAAGAGAV' A
#
# COMPACT_ATOMS: atom_id res chain seq x y z
N MET A 1 4.91 -23.96 -25.51
CA MET A 1 4.62 -23.61 -24.10
C MET A 1 3.97 -22.23 -24.04
N LYS A 2 2.86 -22.05 -23.32
CA LYS A 2 2.28 -20.72 -23.08
C LYS A 2 3.20 -19.95 -22.12
N LYS A 3 3.49 -18.67 -22.40
CA LYS A 3 4.31 -17.85 -21.50
C LYS A 3 3.53 -17.61 -20.21
N ILE A 4 4.20 -17.68 -19.06
CA ILE A 4 3.57 -17.47 -17.74
C ILE A 4 2.78 -16.15 -17.66
N GLN A 5 3.27 -15.11 -18.34
CA GLN A 5 2.60 -13.81 -18.41
C GLN A 5 1.21 -13.90 -19.06
N ASP A 6 1.04 -14.75 -20.08
CA ASP A 6 -0.24 -14.90 -20.78
C ASP A 6 -1.24 -15.70 -19.93
N ILE A 7 -0.75 -16.61 -19.08
CA ILE A 7 -1.56 -17.32 -18.09
C ILE A 7 -2.03 -16.35 -17.01
N LEU A 8 -1.10 -15.61 -16.41
CA LEU A 8 -1.40 -14.67 -15.33
C LEU A 8 -2.36 -13.56 -15.77
N LYS A 9 -2.21 -13.04 -17.00
CA LYS A 9 -3.14 -12.02 -17.55
C LYS A 9 -4.57 -12.51 -17.66
N LYS A 10 -4.81 -13.80 -17.93
CA LYS A 10 -6.16 -14.38 -17.93
C LYS A 10 -6.79 -14.38 -16.55
N GLU A 11 -5.96 -14.52 -15.51
CA GLU A 11 -6.35 -14.42 -14.11
C GLU A 11 -6.31 -12.97 -13.58
N ASN A 12 -6.50 -11.99 -14.46
CA ASN A 12 -6.54 -10.56 -14.13
C ASN A 12 -5.27 -9.99 -13.45
N TYR A 13 -4.12 -10.66 -13.61
CA TYR A 13 -2.86 -10.15 -13.09
C TYR A 13 -2.52 -8.78 -13.68
N LYS A 14 -2.18 -7.83 -12.81
CA LYS A 14 -1.72 -6.49 -13.18
C LYS A 14 -0.27 -6.31 -12.82
N LYS A 15 0.55 -5.98 -13.81
CA LYS A 15 1.95 -5.58 -13.59
C LYS A 15 2.02 -4.11 -13.20
N ILE A 16 2.37 -3.84 -11.94
CA ILE A 16 2.51 -2.49 -11.40
C ILE A 16 3.99 -2.16 -11.24
N LYS A 17 4.42 -0.99 -11.72
CA LYS A 17 5.79 -0.50 -11.50
C LYS A 17 5.90 0.13 -10.12
N PHE A 18 6.99 -0.14 -9.43
CA PHE A 18 7.41 0.59 -8.23
C PHE A 18 8.72 1.33 -8.48
N LYS A 19 9.07 2.25 -7.58
CA LYS A 19 10.38 2.94 -7.56
C LYS A 19 11.10 2.61 -6.26
N VAL A 20 12.41 2.47 -6.30
CA VAL A 20 13.23 2.39 -5.08
C VAL A 20 13.61 3.81 -4.69
N THR A 21 13.34 4.19 -3.44
CA THR A 21 13.70 5.51 -2.90
C THR A 21 15.15 5.52 -2.39
N LYS A 22 15.70 6.71 -2.07
CA LYS A 22 17.06 6.83 -1.49
C LYS A 22 17.19 6.10 -0.14
N THR A 23 16.08 5.94 0.59
CA THR A 23 16.00 5.18 1.84
C THR A 23 15.66 3.71 1.62
N GLN A 24 15.81 3.20 0.39
CA GLN A 24 15.60 1.80 -0.01
C GLN A 24 14.15 1.27 0.12
N HIS A 25 13.17 2.13 0.42
CA HIS A 25 11.77 1.76 0.39
C HIS A 25 11.25 1.62 -1.04
N LEU A 26 10.40 0.62 -1.27
CA LEU A 26 9.66 0.44 -2.51
C LEU A 26 8.43 1.35 -2.51
N LEU A 27 8.35 2.26 -3.47
CA LEU A 27 7.27 3.23 -3.58
C LEU A 27 6.34 2.87 -4.75
N ILE A 28 5.04 2.80 -4.46
CA ILE A 28 3.98 2.59 -5.43
C ILE A 28 3.06 3.81 -5.50
N LYS A 29 2.40 4.00 -6.65
CA LYS A 29 1.34 4.99 -6.80
C LYS A 29 -0.01 4.31 -6.63
N ALA A 30 -0.83 4.84 -5.74
CA ALA A 30 -2.22 4.42 -5.56
C ALA A 30 -3.10 5.66 -5.36
N ALA A 31 -4.41 5.43 -5.30
CA ALA A 31 -5.35 6.49 -4.95
C ALA A 31 -6.28 6.01 -3.84
N ILE A 32 -6.57 6.90 -2.89
CA ILE A 32 -7.57 6.70 -1.84
C ILE A 32 -8.65 7.75 -2.10
N ASN A 33 -9.91 7.31 -2.23
CA ASN A 33 -11.05 8.18 -2.55
C ASN A 33 -10.80 9.09 -3.79
N GLY A 34 -10.10 8.58 -4.80
CA GLY A 34 -9.76 9.32 -6.03
C GLY A 34 -8.54 10.24 -5.91
N VAL A 35 -8.04 10.50 -4.70
CA VAL A 35 -6.84 11.33 -4.47
C VAL A 35 -5.59 10.46 -4.60
N LYS A 36 -4.70 10.84 -5.53
CA LYS A 36 -3.46 10.10 -5.82
C LYS A 36 -2.40 10.38 -4.75
N GLY A 37 -1.73 9.32 -4.31
CA GLY A 37 -0.60 9.39 -3.37
C GLY A 37 0.52 8.43 -3.74
N ASN A 38 1.66 8.61 -3.07
CA ASN A 38 2.73 7.63 -3.09
C ASN A 38 2.73 6.87 -1.77
N PHE A 39 2.83 5.54 -1.84
CA PHE A 39 2.75 4.66 -0.69
C PHE A 39 3.94 3.71 -0.67
N ILE A 40 4.41 3.36 0.52
CA ILE A 40 5.44 2.34 0.69
C ILE A 40 4.78 0.96 0.51
N LEU A 41 5.38 0.11 -0.31
CA LEU A 41 5.03 -1.30 -0.39
C LEU A 41 5.77 -2.05 0.72
N ASP A 42 5.05 -2.39 1.77
CA ASP A 42 5.57 -3.03 2.98
C ASP A 42 4.86 -4.36 3.23
N THR A 43 5.59 -5.47 3.07
CA THR A 43 5.08 -6.83 3.33
C THR A 43 5.06 -7.20 4.81
N GLY A 44 5.73 -6.42 5.67
CA GLY A 44 5.74 -6.62 7.12
C GLY A 44 4.54 -6.01 7.84
N ALA A 45 3.76 -5.16 7.16
CA ALA A 45 2.59 -4.53 7.74
C ALA A 45 1.36 -5.45 7.63
N SER A 46 0.67 -5.68 8.76
CA SER A 46 -0.59 -6.46 8.79
C SER A 46 -1.73 -5.75 8.08
N ASN A 47 -1.68 -4.42 8.01
CA ASN A 47 -2.70 -3.56 7.43
C ASN A 47 -2.03 -2.42 6.66
N SER A 48 -2.71 -1.94 5.63
CA SER A 48 -2.34 -0.66 5.00
C SER A 48 -2.69 0.48 5.95
N CYS A 49 -1.74 1.39 6.15
CA CYS A 49 -1.86 2.49 7.10
C CYS A 49 -1.57 3.82 6.41
N VAL A 50 -2.19 4.89 6.93
CA VAL A 50 -1.84 6.27 6.63
C VAL A 50 -1.74 7.03 7.95
N GLY A 51 -0.90 8.06 8.00
CA GLY A 51 -0.80 8.91 9.18
C GLY A 51 -2.06 9.77 9.36
N PHE A 52 -2.33 10.17 10.60
CA PHE A 52 -3.50 10.98 10.94
C PHE A 52 -3.51 12.33 10.20
N GLU A 53 -2.34 12.87 9.89
CA GLU A 53 -2.15 14.08 9.08
C GLU A 53 -2.71 13.95 7.65
N SER A 54 -2.93 12.71 7.18
CA SER A 54 -3.45 12.44 5.84
C SER A 54 -4.97 12.26 5.80
N ILE A 55 -5.68 12.39 6.93
CA ILE A 55 -7.14 12.23 7.01
C ILE A 55 -7.86 13.20 6.07
N GLU A 56 -7.53 14.48 6.15
CA GLU A 56 -8.16 15.52 5.33
C GLU A 56 -7.82 15.32 3.85
N LEU A 57 -6.54 15.10 3.53
CA LEU A 57 -6.05 14.91 2.17
C LEU A 57 -6.77 13.78 1.43
N PHE A 58 -6.97 12.64 2.09
CA PHE A 58 -7.63 11.48 1.49
C PHE A 58 -9.13 11.39 1.79
N THR A 59 -9.71 12.42 2.42
CA THR A 59 -11.14 12.46 2.76
C THR A 59 -11.57 11.22 3.56
N LEU A 60 -10.85 10.94 4.64
CA LEU A 60 -11.05 9.75 5.48
C LEU A 60 -11.95 10.06 6.68
N THR A 61 -12.74 9.07 7.08
CA THR A 61 -13.43 9.08 8.37
C THR A 61 -12.66 8.21 9.35
N ALA A 62 -11.97 8.83 10.30
CA ALA A 62 -11.24 8.11 11.34
C ALA A 62 -12.11 7.88 12.59
N LYS A 63 -11.95 6.70 13.21
CA LYS A 63 -12.59 6.36 14.49
C LYS A 63 -11.53 5.75 15.41
N ASN A 64 -11.59 6.13 16.68
CA ASN A 64 -10.73 5.53 17.70
C ASN A 64 -10.99 4.02 17.82
N SER A 65 -9.91 3.25 17.89
CA SER A 65 -9.93 1.81 18.13
C SER A 65 -9.29 1.49 19.48
N LYS A 66 -9.81 0.48 20.17
CA LYS A 66 -9.15 -0.08 21.37
C LYS A 66 -7.86 -0.80 20.98
N THR A 67 -7.82 -1.37 19.78
CA THR A 67 -6.64 -2.01 19.22
C THR A 67 -5.70 -0.94 18.67
N LYS A 68 -4.51 -0.82 19.26
CA LYS A 68 -3.44 0.04 18.75
C LYS A 68 -2.62 -0.74 17.73
N ALA A 69 -2.18 -0.07 16.66
CA ALA A 69 -1.21 -0.64 15.75
C ALA A 69 0.12 -0.87 16.51
N ALA A 70 0.68 -2.06 16.37
CA ALA A 70 1.98 -2.42 16.90
C ALA A 70 2.94 -2.66 15.74
N GLY A 71 4.21 -2.29 15.90
CA GLY A 71 5.25 -2.66 14.95
C GLY A 71 5.53 -4.17 15.03
N ALA A 72 6.04 -4.76 13.95
CA ALA A 72 6.39 -6.19 13.92
C ALA A 72 7.47 -6.61 14.95
N GLY A 73 8.08 -5.66 15.65
CA GLY A 73 9.03 -5.89 16.76
C GLY A 73 8.56 -5.37 18.12
N ALA A 74 7.32 -4.90 18.25
CA ALA A 74 6.77 -4.45 19.53
C ALA A 74 6.14 -5.65 20.25
N VAL A 75 6.75 -6.03 21.38
CA VAL A 75 6.22 -6.98 22.38
C VAL A 75 5.35 -6.23 23.37
#